data_AF-A0A0C9UH44-F1
#
_entry.id   AF-A0A0C9UH44-F1
#
_cell.length_a   1.000
_cell.length_b   1.000
_cell.length_c   1.000
_cell.angle_alpha   90.00
_cell.angle_beta   90.00
_cell.angle_gamma   90.00
#
_symmetry.space_group_name_H-M   'P 1'
#
loop_
_entity.id
_entity.type
_entity.pdbx_description
1 polymer ?
#
loop_
_entity_poly.entity_id
_entity_poly.type
_entity_poly.pdbx_seq_one_letter_code
_entity_poly.pdbx_strand_id
1 'polypeptide(L)' 'GAASCCNTVGRADSLPAATNILGLLGVVLQDFSAVVGLGCTPITVAGLGQGANCAQQPVCCSDNQFNGLINIGCTPISL' A
#
# COMPACT_ATOMS: atom_id res chain seq x y z
N GLY A 1 2.06 6.57 -9.53
CA GLY A 1 1.44 5.87 -8.38
C GLY A 1 0.34 6.71 -7.79
N ALA A 2 -0.51 6.10 -6.96
CA ALA A 2 -1.56 6.79 -6.21
C ALA A 2 -1.14 6.89 -4.74
N ALA A 3 -1.38 8.06 -4.13
CA ALA A 3 -1.16 8.26 -2.70
C ALA A 3 -2.22 7.47 -1.91
N SER A 4 -1.76 6.70 -0.93
CA SER A 4 -2.59 5.88 -0.06
C SER A 4 -2.09 5.95 1.38
N CYS A 5 -3.02 5.85 2.33
CA CYS A 5 -2.73 5.73 3.74
C CYS A 5 -2.89 4.26 4.15
N CYS A 6 -1.79 3.58 4.46
CA CYS A 6 -1.78 2.16 4.73
C CYS A 6 -1.58 1.87 6.22
N ASN A 7 -2.31 0.88 6.73
CA ASN A 7 -2.18 0.45 8.12
C ASN A 7 -0.86 -0.28 8.39
N THR A 8 -0.33 -0.96 7.38
CA THR A 8 0.96 -1.67 7.48
C THR A 8 1.71 -1.56 6.17
N VAL A 9 3.01 -1.29 6.24
CA VAL A 9 3.88 -1.16 5.07
C VAL A 9 5.17 -1.93 5.32
N GLY A 10 5.65 -2.64 4.31
CA GLY A 10 6.97 -3.30 4.35
C GLY A 10 7.17 -4.21 3.15
N ARG A 11 8.27 -4.97 3.12
CA ARG A 11 8.57 -5.84 1.99
C ARG A 11 7.66 -7.07 1.97
N ALA A 12 7.22 -7.46 0.76
CA ALA A 12 6.34 -8.59 0.56
C ALA A 12 6.91 -9.91 1.14
N ASP A 13 8.22 -10.13 1.03
CA ASP A 13 8.93 -11.30 1.59
C ASP A 13 8.96 -11.36 3.13
N SER A 14 8.92 -10.20 3.78
CA SER A 14 9.04 -10.05 5.23
C SER A 14 7.70 -9.92 5.96
N LEU A 15 6.60 -9.73 5.22
CA LEU A 15 5.25 -9.58 5.75
C LEU A 15 4.44 -10.85 5.51
N PRO A 16 4.27 -11.72 6.52
CA PRO A 16 3.51 -12.96 6.37
C PRO A 16 2.08 -12.72 5.85
N ALA A 17 1.45 -11.63 6.29
CA ALA A 17 0.12 -11.24 5.83
C ALA A 17 0.10 -10.92 4.32
N ALA A 18 1.14 -10.27 3.79
CA ALA A 18 1.23 -9.98 2.36
C ALA A 18 1.36 -11.27 1.55
N THR A 19 2.25 -12.18 1.93
CA THR A 19 2.44 -13.47 1.25
C THR A 19 1.14 -14.30 1.24
N ASN A 20 0.43 -14.34 2.36
CA ASN A 20 -0.84 -15.06 2.46
C ASN A 20 -1.93 -14.45 1.56
N ILE A 21 -2.05 -13.11 1.57
CA ILE A 21 -3.03 -12.40 0.75
C ILE A 21 -2.71 -12.61 -0.74
N LEU A 22 -1.45 -12.45 -1.15
CA LEU A 22 -1.02 -12.67 -2.54
C LEU A 22 -1.28 -14.11 -2.99
N GLY A 23 -0.99 -15.09 -2.13
CA GLY A 23 -1.28 -16.50 -2.39
C GLY A 23 -2.78 -16.79 -2.55
N LEU A 24 -3.63 -16.19 -1.71
CA LEU A 24 -5.10 -16.32 -1.82
C LEU A 24 -5.65 -15.66 -3.08
N LEU A 25 -5.06 -14.54 -3.50
CA LEU A 25 -5.46 -13.80 -4.70
C LEU A 25 -4.84 -14.36 -5.99
N GLY A 26 -3.95 -15.34 -5.91
CA GLY A 26 -3.22 -15.89 -7.06
C GLY A 26 -2.27 -14.89 -7.73
N VAL A 27 -1.82 -13.87 -6.98
CA VAL A 27 -0.92 -12.83 -7.49
C VAL A 27 0.52 -13.32 -7.35
N VAL A 28 1.21 -13.40 -8.48
CA VAL A 28 2.65 -13.70 -8.52
C VAL A 28 3.43 -12.40 -8.60
N LEU A 29 4.15 -12.06 -7.53
CA LEU A 29 5.12 -10.97 -7.57
C LEU A 29 6.38 -11.45 -8.31
N GLN A 30 6.80 -10.67 -9.30
CA GLN A 30 8.10 -10.91 -9.96
C GLN A 30 9.28 -10.53 -9.06
N ASP A 31 9.07 -9.55 -8.18
CA ASP A 31 10.05 -9.10 -7.19
C ASP A 31 9.45 -9.17 -5.78
N PHE A 32 9.93 -10.13 -4.98
CA PHE A 32 9.50 -10.31 -3.59
C PHE A 32 10.09 -9.27 -2.64
N SER A 33 11.11 -8.52 -3.07
CA SER A 33 11.66 -7.41 -2.29
C SER A 33 10.83 -6.13 -2.41
N ALA A 34 9.83 -6.12 -3.31
CA ALA A 34 8.91 -5.01 -3.46
C ALA A 34 8.20 -4.68 -2.15
N VAL A 35 8.10 -3.38 -1.86
CA VAL A 35 7.36 -2.88 -0.71
C VAL A 35 5.87 -2.88 -1.04
N VAL A 36 5.08 -3.39 -0.11
CA VAL A 36 3.63 -3.47 -0.19
C VAL A 36 3.00 -2.71 0.98
N GLY A 37 1.78 -2.21 0.75
CA GLY A 37 0.92 -1.63 1.77
C GLY A 37 -0.31 -2.51 1.98
N LEU A 38 -0.71 -2.74 3.23
CA LEU A 38 -1.92 -3.48 3.59
C LEU A 38 -2.94 -2.56 4.26
N GLY A 39 -4.22 -2.82 4.00
CA GLY A 39 -5.32 -2.05 4.60
C GLY A 39 -5.22 -0.55 4.28
N CYS A 40 -4.98 -0.25 3.02
CA CYS A 40 -4.76 1.08 2.48
C CYS A 40 -6.08 1.77 2.12
N THR A 41 -6.16 3.06 2.41
CA THR A 41 -7.24 3.92 1.92
C THR A 41 -6.66 4.99 0.98
N PRO A 42 -7.32 5.28 -0.16
CA PRO A 42 -6.80 6.27 -1.10
C PRO A 42 -6.82 7.66 -0.47
N ILE A 43 -5.70 8.37 -0.57
CA ILE A 43 -5.61 9.77 -0.19
C ILE A 43 -6.07 10.58 -1.40
N THR A 44 -7.26 11.17 -1.29
CA THR A 44 -7.82 12.00 -2.37
C THR A 44 -7.37 13.47 -2.25
N VAL A 45 -7.33 14.17 -3.38
CA VAL A 45 -6.86 15.56 -3.51
C VAL A 45 -7.66 16.53 -2.63
N ALA A 46 -8.92 16.20 -2.30
CA ALA A 46 -9.74 16.98 -1.37
C ALA A 46 -9.14 17.05 0.06
N GLY A 47 -8.31 16.07 0.44
CA GLY A 47 -7.58 16.08 1.70
C GLY A 47 -6.31 16.94 1.66
N LEU A 48 -5.65 17.10 0.51
CA LEU A 48 -4.35 17.77 0.41
C LEU A 48 -4.40 19.28 0.74
N GLY A 49 -5.55 19.93 0.56
CA GLY A 49 -5.77 21.33 0.95
C GLY A 49 -6.16 21.53 2.42
N GLN A 50 -6.62 20.48 3.10
CA GLN A 50 -7.12 20.50 4.49
C GLN A 50 -6.23 19.70 5.44
N GLY A 51 -5.05 19.27 4.97
CA GLY A 51 -4.22 18.25 5.60
C GLY A 51 -4.74 16.87 5.26
N ALA A 52 -4.07 16.17 4.34
CA ALA A 52 -4.36 14.77 4.11
C ALA A 52 -4.02 14.03 5.40
N ASN A 53 -5.02 13.71 6.22
CA ASN A 53 -4.77 13.07 7.51
C ASN A 53 -4.59 11.57 7.29
N CYS A 54 -3.34 11.16 7.08
CA CYS A 54 -2.95 9.77 7.29
C CYS A 54 -2.38 9.63 8.69
N ALA A 55 -3.18 9.09 9.61
CA ALA A 55 -2.72 8.76 10.95
C ALA A 55 -1.81 7.51 10.97
N GLN A 56 -1.90 6.69 9.92
CA GLN A 56 -1.04 5.52 9.71
C GLN A 56 0.13 5.89 8.79
N GLN A 57 0.54 4.96 7.91
CA GLN A 57 1.70 5.14 7.06
C GLN A 57 1.31 5.71 5.68
N PRO A 58 1.68 6.94 5.35
CA PRO A 58 1.45 7.49 4.01
C PRO A 58 2.45 6.92 3.01
N VAL A 59 1.95 6.45 1.86
CA VAL A 59 2.74 5.87 0.77
C VAL A 59 2.20 6.29 -0.59
N CYS A 60 3.04 6.19 -1.62
CA CYS A 60 2.64 6.23 -3.02
C CYS A 60 2.88 4.84 -3.63
N CYS A 61 1.84 4.18 -4.15
CA CYS A 61 1.94 2.83 -4.68
C CYS A 61 1.65 2.78 -6.19
N SER A 62 2.33 1.88 -6.90
CA SER A 62 2.15 1.67 -8.35
C SER A 62 0.87 0.92 -8.66
N ASP A 63 0.55 -0.12 -7.89
CA ASP A 63 -0.62 -0.98 -8.11
C ASP A 63 -1.54 -1.03 -6.89
N ASN A 64 -2.83 -0.81 -7.12
CA ASN A 64 -3.85 -0.66 -6.06
C ASN A 64 -5.11 -1.49 -6.36
N GLN A 65 -4.95 -2.73 -6.81
CA GLN A 65 -6.02 -3.49 -7.47
C GLN A 65 -7.06 -4.13 -6.53
N PHE A 66 -6.79 -4.20 -5.23
CA PHE A 66 -7.62 -4.95 -4.27
C PHE A 66 -8.41 -4.06 -3.32
N ASN A 67 -8.88 -2.92 -3.82
CA ASN A 67 -9.64 -1.94 -3.05
C ASN A 67 -8.92 -1.53 -1.74
N GLY A 68 -7.59 -1.48 -1.79
CA GLY A 68 -6.75 -1.16 -0.64
C GLY A 68 -6.39 -2.33 0.28
N LEU A 69 -6.92 -3.55 0.08
CA LEU A 69 -6.51 -4.71 0.89
C LEU A 69 -4.99 -4.93 0.82
N ILE A 70 -4.46 -4.86 -0.41
CA ILE A 70 -3.03 -4.88 -0.69
C ILE A 70 -2.71 -3.95 -1.87
N ASN A 71 -1.73 -3.09 -1.66
CA ASN A 71 -1.13 -2.22 -2.66
C ASN A 71 0.33 -2.62 -2.86
N ILE A 72 0.84 -2.56 -4.08
CA ILE A 72 2.16 -3.09 -4.46
C ILE A 72 3.02 -1.96 -5.03
N GLY A 73 4.34 -2.05 -4.82
CA GLY A 73 5.30 -1.06 -5.29
C GLY A 73 5.15 0.26 -4.54
N CYS A 74 4.97 0.18 -3.22
CA CYS A 74 4.73 1.33 -2.36
C CYS A 74 6.04 2.01 -1.93
N THR A 75 6.08 3.32 -1.99
CA THR A 75 7.17 4.14 -1.44
C THR A 75 6.63 5.06 -0.36
N PRO A 76 7.24 5.13 0.83
CA PRO A 76 6.85 6.10 1.86
C PRO A 76 6.91 7.54 1.33
N ILE A 77 5.94 8.35 1.71
CA ILE A 77 5.89 9.78 1.36
C ILE A 77 5.68 10.63 2.62
N SER A 78 5.96 11.92 2.54
CA SER A 78 5.55 12.90 3.55
C SER A 78 4.29 13.61 3.07
N LEU A 79 3.36 13.88 4.00
CA LEU A 79 2.12 14.64 3.74
C LEU A 79 2.22 16.06 4.28
#